data_AF-A0A4Q5YR46-F1
#
_entry.id   AF-A0A4Q5YR46-F1
#
_cell.length_a   1.000
_cell.length_b   1.000
_cell.length_c   1.000
_cell.angle_alpha   90.00
_cell.angle_beta   90.00
_cell.angle_gamma   90.00
#
_symmetry.space_group_name_H-M   'P 1'
#
loop_
_entity.id
_entity.type
_entity.pdbx_description
1 polymer ?
#
loop_
_entity_poly.entity_id
_entity_poly.type
_entity_poly.pdbx_seq_one_letter_code
_entity_poly.pdbx_strand_id
1 'polypeptide(L)'
;VLGSGPGQNYRALGQGMQYFSSYKEVPATGDKFYNFSGTGGDFGVYTGQWNRVMNIVAMIPGPENVNKRAACEILRILDFHQATDGLGDMPYTEALKGDANLKPKYDTQQSIYMAMLKELEAALTSMDATKPNVFGNADPYFKGDVAKWKKFGYTLMLRLGMRMSEKDPANSKVWVEKAVAGGVMTAFGDIAYIKYANVTGQMNPRVGGMISGDFASPGGDNVEGSKWTARFIDHLKNTQDPRLPVVSVVWVPAGGSSYTANNTPATQRGMMQGAVNTRPSDFDTYSEPSLLYLDRAAPIITMGPAEAYLIIAEAAARGWNVGTTAKAAYDNGVRAAMAQWALWPTVAPHSGTITTAQVDAYLAANPYPTAGTLAQQLEFIATQHWVSLLGDDYE
;
A
#
# COMPACT_ATOMS: atom_id res chain seq x y z
N VAL A 1 16.26 -3.15 -5.75
CA VAL A 1 16.89 -2.44 -4.61
C VAL A 1 15.84 -1.87 -3.65
N LEU A 2 14.60 -1.61 -4.10
CA LEU A 2 13.45 -1.33 -3.24
C LEU A 2 12.45 -2.49 -3.24
N GLY A 3 12.96 -3.70 -3.00
CA GLY A 3 12.06 -4.73 -2.50
C GLY A 3 11.73 -4.27 -1.09
N SER A 4 10.47 -3.91 -0.85
CA SER A 4 9.92 -3.63 0.46
C SER A 4 10.28 -4.78 1.39
N GLY A 5 11.39 -4.63 2.10
CA GLY A 5 11.86 -5.57 3.10
C GLY A 5 12.00 -4.87 4.43
N PRO A 6 10.92 -4.43 5.07
CA PRO A 6 10.75 -4.65 6.49
C PRO A 6 10.31 -6.11 6.64
N GLY A 7 11.29 -7.00 6.85
CA GLY A 7 11.00 -8.27 7.49
C GLY A 7 10.31 -7.99 8.83
N GLN A 8 9.36 -8.84 9.22
CA GLN A 8 8.49 -8.75 10.41
C GLN A 8 7.26 -7.81 10.29
N ASN A 9 7.39 -6.54 9.90
CA ASN A 9 6.29 -5.56 10.13
C ASN A 9 5.06 -5.69 9.24
N TYR A 10 5.17 -6.09 7.97
CA TYR A 10 3.98 -6.30 7.09
C TYR A 10 2.97 -7.29 7.70
N ARG A 11 3.45 -8.24 8.51
CA ARG A 11 2.64 -9.30 9.13
C ARG A 11 1.73 -8.71 10.20
N ALA A 12 2.32 -7.94 11.13
CA ALA A 12 1.59 -7.29 12.22
C ALA A 12 0.65 -6.19 11.73
N LEU A 13 1.02 -5.48 10.65
CA LEU A 13 0.18 -4.43 10.09
C LEU A 13 -1.08 -5.01 9.42
N GLY A 14 -0.94 -6.02 8.57
CA GLY A 14 -2.11 -6.69 7.96
C GLY A 14 -3.06 -7.33 8.98
N GLN A 15 -2.52 -7.81 10.11
CA GLN A 15 -3.28 -8.27 11.27
C GLN A 15 -4.05 -7.11 11.94
N GLY A 16 -3.38 -5.98 12.19
CA GLY A 16 -3.98 -4.76 12.74
C GLY A 16 -5.09 -4.18 11.85
N MET A 17 -4.89 -4.24 10.53
CA MET A 17 -5.89 -3.86 9.52
C MET A 17 -7.04 -4.87 9.38
N GLN A 18 -6.95 -6.02 10.07
CA GLN A 18 -7.98 -7.06 10.10
C GLN A 18 -8.32 -7.62 8.71
N TYR A 19 -7.33 -7.74 7.83
CA TYR A 19 -7.52 -8.43 6.55
C TYR A 19 -7.60 -9.94 6.77
N PHE A 20 -6.74 -10.49 7.65
CA PHE A 20 -6.63 -11.92 7.91
C PHE A 20 -7.10 -12.30 9.32
N SER A 21 -7.55 -13.56 9.45
CA SER A 21 -7.76 -14.23 10.72
C SER A 21 -7.04 -15.57 10.67
N SER A 22 -6.57 -16.07 11.81
CA SER A 22 -5.97 -17.39 11.94
C SER A 22 -6.35 -18.05 13.26
N TYR A 23 -6.49 -19.37 13.26
CA TYR A 23 -6.61 -20.15 14.49
C TYR A 23 -5.27 -20.66 15.02
N LYS A 24 -4.19 -20.50 14.25
CA LYS A 24 -2.83 -20.98 14.56
C LYS A 24 -1.84 -19.84 14.43
N GLU A 25 -0.81 -19.87 15.25
CA GLU A 25 0.31 -18.96 15.12
C GLU A 25 1.18 -19.34 13.92
N VAL A 26 1.28 -18.44 12.94
CA VAL A 26 2.03 -18.68 11.70
C VAL A 26 2.82 -17.45 11.27
N PRO A 27 3.94 -17.63 10.56
CA PRO A 27 4.90 -16.56 10.31
C PRO A 27 4.53 -15.64 9.15
N ALA A 28 3.29 -15.61 8.63
CA ALA A 28 2.97 -14.78 7.45
C ALA A 28 1.68 -13.97 7.65
N THR A 29 0.54 -14.58 7.38
CA THR A 29 -0.77 -13.99 7.71
C THR A 29 -1.14 -14.36 9.13
N GLY A 30 -2.02 -13.61 9.77
CA GLY A 30 -2.43 -13.98 11.11
C GLY A 30 -3.66 -13.23 11.59
N ASP A 31 -3.97 -13.45 12.85
CA ASP A 31 -5.04 -12.79 13.56
C ASP A 31 -4.50 -11.60 14.36
N LYS A 32 -5.28 -10.55 14.58
CA LYS A 32 -4.90 -9.43 15.46
C LYS A 32 -4.59 -9.85 16.90
N PHE A 33 -5.05 -11.04 17.31
CA PHE A 33 -4.77 -11.61 18.62
C PHE A 33 -3.56 -12.55 18.65
N TYR A 34 -2.94 -12.83 17.49
CA TYR A 34 -1.68 -13.54 17.37
C TYR A 34 -0.54 -12.58 17.02
N ASN A 35 0.64 -12.83 17.56
CA ASN A 35 1.82 -12.08 17.18
C ASN A 35 3.05 -12.99 17.14
N PHE A 36 3.30 -13.58 15.97
CA PHE A 36 4.50 -14.39 15.77
C PHE A 36 5.74 -13.50 15.72
N SER A 37 6.63 -13.65 16.71
CA SER A 37 7.91 -12.92 16.84
C SER A 37 7.84 -11.42 17.20
N GLY A 38 6.67 -10.87 17.55
CA GLY A 38 6.52 -9.55 18.18
C GLY A 38 6.25 -8.36 17.23
N THR A 39 5.78 -7.24 17.79
CA THR A 39 5.55 -5.94 17.10
C THR A 39 6.79 -5.03 17.16
N GLY A 40 7.99 -5.61 17.10
CA GLY A 40 9.23 -4.85 17.23
C GLY A 40 9.51 -4.02 15.98
N GLY A 41 9.60 -2.69 16.12
CA GLY A 41 10.11 -1.85 15.05
C GLY A 41 11.60 -2.14 14.78
N ASP A 42 12.01 -2.07 13.51
CA ASP A 42 13.38 -2.39 13.09
C ASP A 42 14.11 -1.13 12.60
N PHE A 43 15.34 -0.94 13.08
CA PHE A 43 16.26 0.11 12.61
C PHE A 43 17.13 -0.36 11.44
N GLY A 44 16.89 -1.56 10.88
CA GLY A 44 17.60 -2.12 9.73
C GLY A 44 17.56 -1.24 8.48
N VAL A 45 16.60 -0.32 8.38
CA VAL A 45 16.51 0.66 7.28
C VAL A 45 17.75 1.56 7.19
N TYR A 46 18.41 1.86 8.32
CA TYR A 46 19.64 2.67 8.34
C TYR A 46 20.81 1.96 7.67
N THR A 47 20.98 0.66 7.93
CA THR A 47 22.08 -0.14 7.38
C THR A 47 21.74 -0.71 6.00
N GLY A 48 20.45 -0.81 5.68
CA GLY A 48 19.89 -1.30 4.44
C GLY A 48 19.65 -0.20 3.39
N GLN A 49 18.38 0.16 3.21
CA GLN A 49 17.89 0.98 2.10
C GLN A 49 18.55 2.37 2.09
N TRP A 50 18.61 3.06 3.24
CA TRP A 50 19.14 4.42 3.28
C TRP A 50 20.62 4.48 3.00
N ASN A 51 21.42 3.58 3.59
CA ASN A 51 22.84 3.50 3.29
C ASN A 51 23.09 3.26 1.80
N ARG A 52 22.28 2.42 1.14
CA ARG A 52 22.37 2.20 -0.31
C ARG A 52 22.03 3.46 -1.11
N VAL A 53 20.96 4.18 -0.74
CA VAL A 53 20.59 5.44 -1.41
C VAL A 53 21.69 6.49 -1.23
N MET A 54 22.24 6.65 -0.03
CA MET A 54 23.35 7.58 0.24
C MET A 54 24.60 7.25 -0.58
N ASN A 55 24.95 5.96 -0.69
CA ASN A 55 26.06 5.53 -1.53
C ASN A 55 25.83 5.84 -3.01
N ILE A 56 24.60 5.66 -3.51
CA ILE A 56 24.26 6.05 -4.88
C ILE A 56 24.45 7.55 -5.05
N VAL A 57 23.89 8.38 -4.16
CA VAL A 57 23.99 9.85 -4.22
C VAL A 57 25.44 10.32 -4.24
N ALA A 58 26.30 9.70 -3.43
CA ALA A 58 27.73 10.01 -3.40
C ALA A 58 28.45 9.71 -4.74
N MET A 59 27.96 8.73 -5.51
CA MET A 59 28.51 8.37 -6.83
C MET A 59 27.99 9.24 -7.98
N ILE A 60 26.98 10.09 -7.76
CA ILE A 60 26.36 10.95 -8.80
C ILE A 60 26.46 12.45 -8.47
N PRO A 61 27.67 13.00 -8.26
CA PRO A 61 27.84 14.42 -7.95
C PRO A 61 27.51 15.32 -9.15
N GLY A 62 27.40 16.63 -8.89
CA GLY A 62 27.34 17.67 -9.92
C GLY A 62 25.93 17.97 -10.47
N PRO A 63 25.74 19.15 -11.08
CA PRO A 63 24.42 19.64 -11.50
C PRO A 63 23.74 18.76 -12.56
N GLU A 64 24.50 18.02 -13.38
CA GLU A 64 23.95 17.13 -14.41
C GLU A 64 23.23 15.90 -13.86
N ASN A 65 23.42 15.56 -12.59
CA ASN A 65 22.74 14.44 -11.94
C ASN A 65 21.55 14.86 -11.07
N VAL A 66 21.06 16.09 -11.22
CA VAL A 66 20.00 16.65 -10.36
C VAL A 66 18.73 15.77 -10.33
N ASN A 67 18.28 15.27 -11.47
CA ASN A 67 17.08 14.40 -11.52
C ASN A 67 17.30 13.08 -10.79
N LYS A 68 18.47 12.46 -10.95
CA LYS A 68 18.82 11.21 -10.26
C LYS A 68 18.89 11.41 -8.75
N ARG A 69 19.53 12.51 -8.30
CA ARG A 69 19.60 12.84 -6.87
C ARG A 69 18.23 13.14 -6.29
N ALA A 70 17.38 13.89 -7.00
CA ALA A 70 16.02 14.18 -6.57
C ALA A 70 15.19 12.90 -6.43
N ALA A 71 15.30 11.95 -7.37
CA ALA A 71 14.65 10.65 -7.26
C ALA A 71 15.17 9.83 -6.06
N CYS A 72 16.48 9.82 -5.83
CA CYS A 72 17.06 9.22 -4.63
C CYS A 72 16.51 9.86 -3.34
N GLU A 73 16.35 11.18 -3.32
CA GLU A 73 15.79 11.92 -2.19
C GLU A 73 14.32 11.57 -1.94
N ILE A 74 13.49 11.51 -2.99
CA ILE A 74 12.09 11.08 -2.89
C ILE A 74 11.99 9.67 -2.29
N LEU A 75 12.84 8.74 -2.74
CA LEU A 75 12.88 7.37 -2.20
C LEU A 75 13.38 7.31 -0.76
N ARG A 76 14.37 8.14 -0.41
CA ARG A 76 14.86 8.27 0.97
C ARG A 76 13.71 8.70 1.89
N ILE A 77 12.95 9.72 1.49
CA ILE A 77 11.82 10.23 2.26
C ILE A 77 10.69 9.20 2.35
N LEU A 78 10.42 8.46 1.26
CA LEU A 78 9.52 7.32 1.30
C LEU A 78 9.99 6.33 2.37
N ASP A 79 11.25 5.90 2.38
CA ASP A 79 11.70 4.93 3.37
C ASP A 79 11.72 5.50 4.82
N PHE A 80 11.94 6.81 5.01
CA PHE A 80 11.92 7.47 6.33
C PHE A 80 10.53 7.58 6.95
N HIS A 81 9.48 7.89 6.17
CA HIS A 81 8.13 7.99 6.72
C HIS A 81 7.64 6.63 7.25
N GLN A 82 7.65 5.60 6.38
CA GLN A 82 8.33 4.31 6.61
C GLN A 82 8.61 3.87 8.05
N ALA A 83 9.69 4.43 8.56
CA ALA A 83 10.23 4.03 9.84
C ALA A 83 9.60 4.84 10.98
N THR A 84 9.40 6.14 10.78
CA THR A 84 8.90 7.02 11.84
C THR A 84 7.43 6.76 12.17
N ASP A 85 6.57 6.29 11.25
CA ASP A 85 5.18 5.97 11.63
C ASP A 85 5.11 4.73 12.54
N GLY A 86 6.05 3.79 12.40
CA GLY A 86 6.18 2.63 13.28
C GLY A 86 6.95 2.89 14.58
N LEU A 87 7.96 3.77 14.54
CA LEU A 87 8.92 3.97 15.63
C LEU A 87 8.69 5.25 16.45
N GLY A 88 8.02 6.25 15.87
CA GLY A 88 7.95 7.60 16.42
C GLY A 88 9.27 8.34 16.24
N ASP A 89 9.75 8.94 17.33
CA ASP A 89 11.00 9.69 17.38
C ASP A 89 12.20 8.81 17.01
N MET A 90 13.08 9.31 16.15
CA MET A 90 14.22 8.56 15.66
C MET A 90 15.34 9.46 15.11
N PRO A 91 16.57 8.96 14.95
CA PRO A 91 17.64 9.73 14.31
C PRO A 91 17.30 10.17 12.87
N TYR A 92 17.35 11.47 12.59
CA TYR A 92 17.08 11.99 11.23
C TYR A 92 18.14 12.97 10.76
N THR A 93 18.20 14.15 11.39
CA THR A 93 19.12 15.25 11.03
C THR A 93 20.60 14.91 11.27
N GLU A 94 20.85 13.99 12.19
CA GLU A 94 22.17 13.50 12.55
C GLU A 94 22.46 12.08 12.04
N ALA A 95 21.49 11.44 11.38
CA ALA A 95 21.61 10.10 10.86
C ALA A 95 22.64 10.00 9.71
N LEU A 96 23.12 8.77 9.47
CA LEU A 96 23.91 8.39 8.29
C LEU A 96 25.22 9.18 8.10
N LYS A 97 25.81 9.70 9.18
CA LYS A 97 27.10 10.40 9.17
C LYS A 97 28.32 9.48 9.40
N GLY A 98 28.10 8.17 9.51
CA GLY A 98 29.17 7.19 9.74
C GLY A 98 30.00 7.50 10.98
N ASP A 99 31.32 7.35 10.87
CA ASP A 99 32.26 7.58 11.98
C ASP A 99 32.26 9.02 12.51
N ALA A 100 31.76 9.97 11.72
CA ALA A 100 31.67 11.37 12.15
C ALA A 100 30.58 11.58 13.22
N ASN A 101 29.61 10.67 13.36
CA ASN A 101 28.64 10.70 14.44
C ASN A 101 28.13 9.30 14.81
N LEU A 102 28.77 8.68 15.79
CA LEU A 102 28.40 7.37 16.31
C LEU A 102 27.21 7.39 17.29
N LYS A 103 26.72 8.57 17.68
CA LYS A 103 25.64 8.75 18.65
C LYS A 103 24.65 9.81 18.17
N PRO A 104 23.98 9.59 17.04
CA PRO A 104 23.03 10.57 16.52
C PRO A 104 21.85 10.71 17.48
N LYS A 105 21.45 11.96 17.73
CA LYS A 105 20.28 12.24 18.57
C LYS A 105 19.00 11.77 17.90
N TYR A 106 17.95 11.61 18.69
CA TYR A 106 16.60 11.38 18.19
C TYR A 106 15.97 12.73 17.86
N ASP A 107 15.40 12.84 16.67
CA ASP A 107 14.52 13.93 16.28
C ASP A 107 13.08 13.55 16.59
N THR A 108 12.24 14.53 16.93
CA THR A 108 10.83 14.25 17.19
C THR A 108 10.11 13.91 15.89
N GLN A 109 9.12 13.03 15.92
CA GLN A 109 8.33 12.68 14.72
C GLN A 109 7.76 13.95 14.04
N GLN A 110 7.34 14.94 14.83
CA GLN A 110 6.89 16.23 14.30
C GLN A 110 7.99 16.97 13.51
N SER A 111 9.21 17.07 14.04
CA SER A 111 10.30 17.75 13.34
C SER A 111 10.76 16.96 12.10
N ILE A 112 10.71 15.63 12.16
CA ILE A 112 11.00 14.72 11.04
C ILE A 112 10.01 14.97 9.90
N TYR A 113 8.70 14.96 10.16
CA TYR A 113 7.67 15.23 9.14
C TYR A 113 7.86 16.59 8.45
N MET A 114 8.12 17.63 9.24
CA MET A 114 8.36 18.97 8.69
C MET A 114 9.68 19.08 7.91
N ALA A 115 10.70 18.32 8.28
CA ALA A 115 11.95 18.24 7.53
C ALA A 115 11.74 17.50 6.20
N MET A 116 11.11 16.32 6.23
CA MET A 116 10.77 15.53 5.04
C MET A 116 10.00 16.35 4.01
N LEU A 117 8.97 17.12 4.43
CA LEU A 117 8.19 17.94 3.50
C LEU A 117 9.01 19.04 2.81
N LYS A 118 9.93 19.69 3.54
CA LYS A 118 10.83 20.71 3.00
C LYS A 118 11.88 20.11 2.06
N GLU A 119 12.46 18.97 2.44
CA GLU A 119 13.44 18.25 1.64
C GLU A 119 12.80 17.72 0.34
N LEU A 120 11.57 17.20 0.44
CA LEU A 120 10.78 16.75 -0.71
C LEU A 120 10.45 17.91 -1.67
N GLU A 121 10.04 19.06 -1.15
CA GLU A 121 9.83 20.27 -1.95
C GLU A 121 11.12 20.71 -2.66
N ALA A 122 12.26 20.72 -1.96
CA ALA A 122 13.54 21.07 -2.57
C ALA A 122 13.92 20.07 -3.68
N ALA A 123 13.70 18.77 -3.46
CA ALA A 123 13.95 17.75 -4.48
C ALA A 123 13.07 17.98 -5.72
N LEU A 124 11.76 18.15 -5.53
CA LEU A 124 10.79 18.31 -6.62
C LEU A 124 10.99 19.59 -7.43
N THR A 125 11.37 20.68 -6.77
CA THR A 125 11.66 21.96 -7.41
C THR A 125 12.99 21.93 -8.17
N SER A 126 13.95 21.09 -7.74
CA SER A 126 15.23 20.92 -8.44
C SER A 126 15.16 20.08 -9.71
N MET A 127 14.12 19.26 -9.89
CA MET A 127 13.99 18.39 -11.06
C MET A 127 13.79 19.20 -12.34
N ASP A 128 14.58 18.90 -13.35
CA ASP A 128 14.67 19.63 -14.61
C ASP A 128 14.71 18.65 -15.79
N ALA A 129 13.66 18.64 -16.61
CA ALA A 129 13.53 17.74 -17.76
C ALA A 129 14.57 18.02 -18.87
N THR A 130 15.26 19.16 -18.83
CA THR A 130 16.37 19.46 -19.76
C THR A 130 17.69 18.78 -19.35
N LYS A 131 17.78 18.29 -18.11
CA LYS A 131 18.91 17.51 -17.59
C LYS A 131 18.75 16.01 -17.85
N PRO A 132 19.84 15.22 -17.77
CA PRO A 132 19.77 13.77 -17.90
C PRO A 132 18.65 13.12 -17.07
N ASN A 133 18.04 12.07 -17.63
CA ASN A 133 16.90 11.36 -17.04
C ASN A 133 17.25 10.64 -15.71
N VAL A 134 16.22 10.04 -15.09
CA VAL A 134 16.36 9.27 -13.85
C VAL A 134 16.76 7.81 -14.15
N PHE A 135 18.06 7.52 -14.24
CA PHE A 135 18.60 6.15 -14.40
C PHE A 135 18.11 5.34 -15.63
N GLY A 136 17.35 5.93 -16.57
CA GLY A 136 16.82 5.28 -17.77
C GLY A 136 16.14 3.94 -17.48
N ASN A 137 16.52 2.89 -18.22
CA ASN A 137 15.94 1.55 -18.06
C ASN A 137 16.25 0.88 -16.70
N ALA A 138 17.24 1.37 -15.95
CA ALA A 138 17.53 0.87 -14.61
C ALA A 138 16.52 1.37 -13.57
N ASP A 139 15.72 2.40 -13.87
CA ASP A 139 14.59 2.81 -13.05
C ASP A 139 13.43 1.79 -13.18
N PRO A 140 13.08 1.08 -12.08
CA PRO A 140 12.04 0.08 -12.15
C PRO A 140 10.64 0.68 -12.31
N TYR A 141 10.39 1.91 -11.83
CA TYR A 141 9.05 2.51 -11.79
C TYR A 141 8.69 3.19 -13.11
N PHE A 142 9.53 4.13 -13.57
CA PHE A 142 9.13 5.08 -14.61
C PHE A 142 10.07 5.11 -15.82
N LYS A 143 11.05 4.21 -15.87
CA LYS A 143 12.04 4.13 -16.97
C LYS A 143 12.75 5.47 -17.22
N GLY A 144 12.93 6.25 -16.17
CA GLY A 144 13.61 7.54 -16.18
C GLY A 144 12.74 8.75 -16.48
N ASP A 145 11.42 8.59 -16.60
CA ASP A 145 10.49 9.69 -16.84
C ASP A 145 10.45 10.67 -15.66
N VAL A 146 11.06 11.84 -15.86
CA VAL A 146 11.17 12.91 -14.86
C VAL A 146 9.80 13.44 -14.45
N ALA A 147 8.83 13.51 -15.37
CA ALA A 147 7.50 14.02 -15.07
C ALA A 147 6.73 13.06 -14.15
N LYS A 148 6.86 11.75 -14.37
CA LYS A 148 6.26 10.74 -13.47
C LYS A 148 6.93 10.73 -12.09
N TRP A 149 8.24 10.90 -12.02
CA TRP A 149 8.94 11.09 -10.73
C TRP A 149 8.43 12.32 -9.96
N LYS A 150 8.16 13.44 -10.65
CA LYS A 150 7.53 14.60 -10.01
C LYS A 150 6.14 14.29 -9.47
N LYS A 151 5.30 13.60 -10.25
CA LYS A 151 3.97 13.17 -9.77
C LYS A 151 4.06 12.25 -8.55
N PHE A 152 5.03 11.34 -8.54
CA PHE A 152 5.28 10.47 -7.39
C PHE A 152 5.67 11.25 -6.15
N GLY A 153 6.65 12.16 -6.25
CA GLY A 153 7.03 12.96 -5.09
C GLY A 153 5.94 13.92 -4.62
N TYR A 154 5.15 14.53 -5.51
CA TYR A 154 3.99 15.33 -5.07
C TYR A 154 2.89 14.47 -4.43
N THR A 155 2.70 13.23 -4.88
CA THR A 155 1.75 12.31 -4.22
C THR A 155 2.26 11.86 -2.86
N LEU A 156 3.58 11.66 -2.70
CA LEU A 156 4.19 11.45 -1.38
C LEU A 156 4.04 12.69 -0.48
N MET A 157 4.20 13.90 -1.01
CA MET A 157 3.93 15.13 -0.26
C MET A 157 2.46 15.21 0.19
N LEU A 158 1.54 14.77 -0.66
CA LEU A 158 0.12 14.69 -0.35
C LEU A 158 -0.15 13.72 0.81
N ARG A 159 0.45 12.50 0.77
CA ARG A 159 0.41 11.51 1.87
C ARG A 159 0.92 12.07 3.18
N LEU A 160 2.14 12.61 3.18
CA LEU A 160 2.77 13.18 4.38
C LEU A 160 1.99 14.37 4.94
N GLY A 161 1.49 15.24 4.05
CA GLY A 161 0.65 16.36 4.40
C GLY A 161 -0.62 15.91 5.11
N MET A 162 -1.34 14.94 4.55
CA MET A 162 -2.61 14.47 5.11
C MET A 162 -2.43 13.70 6.43
N ARG A 163 -1.34 12.95 6.61
CA ARG A 163 -1.08 12.24 7.88
C ARG A 163 -1.12 13.16 9.10
N MET A 164 -0.73 14.42 8.93
CA MET A 164 -0.70 15.41 10.01
C MET A 164 -2.06 16.07 10.28
N SER A 165 -3.11 15.77 9.53
CA SER A 165 -4.37 16.56 9.47
C SER A 165 -5.05 16.77 10.83
N GLU A 166 -5.02 15.77 11.71
CA GLU A 166 -5.61 15.87 13.06
C GLU A 166 -4.68 16.56 14.06
N LYS A 167 -3.37 16.41 13.92
CA LYS A 167 -2.38 16.91 14.90
C LYS A 167 -1.93 18.34 14.61
N ASP A 168 -1.82 18.69 13.33
CA ASP A 168 -1.42 20.01 12.84
C ASP A 168 -2.20 20.36 11.55
N PRO A 169 -3.51 20.65 11.66
CA PRO A 169 -4.37 20.92 10.51
C PRO A 169 -3.92 22.13 9.68
N ALA A 170 -3.28 23.12 10.32
CA ALA A 170 -2.83 24.33 9.66
C ALA A 170 -1.69 24.04 8.67
N ASN A 171 -0.64 23.33 9.12
CA ASN A 171 0.44 22.93 8.21
C ASN A 171 -0.02 21.85 7.24
N SER A 172 -0.85 20.90 7.67
CA SER A 172 -1.41 19.85 6.81
C SER A 172 -2.10 20.45 5.58
N LYS A 173 -2.99 21.44 5.78
CA LYS A 173 -3.64 22.16 4.70
C LYS A 173 -2.64 22.75 3.70
N VAL A 174 -1.62 23.46 4.17
CA VAL A 174 -0.62 24.12 3.32
C VAL A 174 0.10 23.11 2.43
N TRP A 175 0.55 21.99 3.00
CA TRP A 175 1.30 20.99 2.26
C TRP A 175 0.43 20.17 1.30
N VAL A 176 -0.80 19.86 1.70
CA VAL A 176 -1.77 19.16 0.83
C VAL A 176 -2.16 20.03 -0.37
N GLU A 177 -2.50 21.30 -0.18
CA GLU A 177 -2.83 22.21 -1.28
C GLU A 177 -1.62 22.39 -2.23
N LYS A 178 -0.40 22.50 -1.67
CA LYS A 178 0.84 22.57 -2.45
C LYS A 178 1.07 21.30 -3.28
N ALA A 179 0.88 20.13 -2.68
CA ALA A 179 1.04 18.85 -3.36
C ALA A 179 0.11 18.73 -4.57
N VAL A 180 -1.18 19.06 -4.38
CA VAL A 180 -2.18 19.03 -5.45
C VAL A 180 -1.83 20.02 -6.57
N ALA A 181 -1.41 21.24 -6.22
CA ALA A 181 -0.98 22.25 -7.20
C ALA A 181 0.28 21.83 -7.98
N GLY A 182 1.17 21.05 -7.37
CA GLY A 182 2.37 20.49 -8.00
C GLY A 182 2.10 19.39 -9.02
N GLY A 183 0.90 18.79 -8.98
CA GLY A 183 0.47 17.73 -9.88
C GLY A 183 0.78 16.34 -9.34
N VAL A 184 -0.25 15.69 -8.81
CA VAL A 184 -0.18 14.32 -8.25
C VAL A 184 -0.50 13.24 -9.29
N MET A 185 -0.35 11.97 -8.91
CA MET A 185 -0.74 10.82 -9.73
C MET A 185 -2.25 10.79 -9.94
N THR A 186 -2.70 10.84 -11.20
CA THR A 186 -4.13 10.91 -11.54
C THR A 186 -4.52 9.95 -12.65
N ALA A 187 -3.56 9.48 -13.45
CA ALA A 187 -3.80 8.53 -14.54
C ALA A 187 -3.31 7.12 -14.18
N PHE A 188 -3.95 6.09 -14.73
CA PHE A 188 -3.51 4.69 -14.59
C PHE A 188 -2.03 4.50 -14.95
N GLY A 189 -1.55 5.20 -15.99
CA GLY A 189 -0.14 5.15 -16.41
C GLY A 189 0.84 5.80 -15.43
N ASP A 190 0.37 6.50 -14.39
CA ASP A 190 1.20 7.12 -13.36
C ASP A 190 1.52 6.16 -12.21
N ILE A 191 0.85 5.00 -12.09
CA ILE A 191 1.03 4.08 -10.95
C ILE A 191 2.51 3.71 -10.78
N ALA A 192 3.07 3.95 -9.59
CA ALA A 192 4.38 3.42 -9.19
C ALA A 192 4.19 1.98 -8.73
N TYR A 193 4.68 1.02 -9.52
CA TYR A 193 4.68 -0.38 -9.13
C TYR A 193 5.94 -1.11 -9.59
N ILE A 194 6.28 -2.17 -8.87
CA ILE A 194 7.32 -3.13 -9.26
C ILE A 194 6.65 -4.34 -9.87
N LYS A 195 7.05 -4.68 -11.10
CA LYS A 195 6.64 -5.90 -11.79
C LYS A 195 7.51 -7.08 -11.35
N TYR A 196 6.86 -8.19 -11.05
CA TYR A 196 7.51 -9.47 -10.74
C TYR A 196 7.18 -10.52 -11.82
N ALA A 197 7.85 -11.67 -11.73
CA ALA A 197 7.65 -12.80 -12.60
C ALA A 197 7.68 -14.09 -11.79
N ASN A 198 6.97 -15.13 -12.27
CA ASN A 198 7.03 -16.46 -11.66
C ASN A 198 8.32 -17.21 -12.07
N VAL A 199 9.47 -16.59 -11.80
CA VAL A 199 10.82 -17.07 -12.12
C VAL A 199 11.70 -16.88 -10.89
N THR A 200 12.47 -17.90 -10.53
CA THR A 200 13.38 -17.88 -9.37
C THR A 200 14.24 -16.61 -9.36
N GLY A 201 14.23 -15.88 -8.25
CA GLY A 201 14.95 -14.62 -8.09
C GLY A 201 14.23 -13.36 -8.60
N GLN A 202 13.07 -13.51 -9.25
CA GLN A 202 12.23 -12.39 -9.74
C GLN A 202 10.78 -12.47 -9.24
N MET A 203 10.51 -13.34 -8.27
CA MET A 203 9.20 -13.51 -7.65
C MET A 203 8.90 -12.38 -6.68
N ASN A 204 7.63 -12.04 -6.56
CA ASN A 204 7.12 -11.12 -5.56
C ASN A 204 7.45 -11.66 -4.16
N PRO A 205 8.31 -10.97 -3.37
CA PRO A 205 8.76 -11.47 -2.08
C PRO A 205 7.64 -11.52 -1.04
N ARG A 206 6.65 -10.62 -1.14
CA ARG A 206 5.46 -10.61 -0.27
C ARG A 206 4.65 -11.89 -0.46
N VAL A 207 4.31 -12.19 -1.71
CA VAL A 207 3.57 -13.41 -2.07
C VAL A 207 4.39 -14.66 -1.73
N GLY A 208 5.69 -14.64 -2.00
CA GLY A 208 6.60 -15.73 -1.61
C GLY A 208 6.51 -16.04 -0.11
N GLY A 209 6.50 -15.01 0.74
CA GLY A 209 6.34 -15.13 2.19
C GLY A 209 4.96 -15.70 2.60
N MET A 210 3.88 -15.22 1.98
CA MET A 210 2.52 -15.72 2.22
C MET A 210 2.38 -17.20 1.86
N ILE A 211 2.89 -17.62 0.70
CA ILE A 211 2.86 -19.03 0.28
C ILE A 211 3.71 -19.87 1.22
N SER A 212 4.96 -19.47 1.50
CA SER A 212 5.84 -20.30 2.34
C SER A 212 5.39 -20.41 3.79
N GLY A 213 4.67 -19.40 4.31
CA GLY A 213 4.30 -19.32 5.71
C GLY A 213 2.87 -19.74 6.03
N ASP A 214 1.98 -19.80 5.05
CA ASP A 214 0.56 -20.08 5.28
C ASP A 214 -0.10 -20.82 4.12
N PHE A 215 -0.02 -20.26 2.92
CA PHE A 215 -0.73 -20.77 1.76
C PHE A 215 0.17 -21.66 0.89
N ALA A 216 0.86 -22.63 1.50
CA ALA A 216 1.85 -23.49 0.82
C ALA A 216 1.21 -24.45 -0.19
N SER A 217 -0.04 -24.85 0.07
CA SER A 217 -0.86 -25.72 -0.78
C SER A 217 -2.12 -24.98 -1.27
N PRO A 218 -2.00 -23.91 -2.08
CA PRO A 218 -3.16 -23.25 -2.65
C PRO A 218 -3.84 -24.25 -3.60
N GLY A 219 -5.11 -24.57 -3.35
CA GLY A 219 -5.77 -25.70 -4.01
C GLY A 219 -6.51 -26.65 -3.09
N GLY A 220 -6.50 -26.38 -1.78
CA GLY A 220 -7.35 -27.00 -0.77
C GLY A 220 -6.56 -27.76 0.30
N ASP A 221 -7.10 -27.70 1.52
CA ASP A 221 -6.45 -28.01 2.80
C ASP A 221 -5.37 -26.98 3.22
N ASN A 222 -5.79 -25.78 3.62
CA ASN A 222 -4.91 -24.84 4.31
C ASN A 222 -4.63 -25.35 5.74
N VAL A 223 -3.53 -26.07 5.91
CA VAL A 223 -3.11 -26.62 7.20
C VAL A 223 -2.48 -25.59 8.16
N GLU A 224 -2.12 -24.41 7.66
CA GLU A 224 -1.47 -23.35 8.43
C GLU A 224 -2.46 -22.37 9.09
N GLY A 225 -3.72 -22.37 8.64
CA GLY A 225 -4.83 -21.91 9.46
C GLY A 225 -5.30 -20.48 9.24
N SER A 226 -4.70 -19.71 8.33
CA SER A 226 -5.22 -18.37 8.00
C SER A 226 -6.31 -18.36 6.93
N LYS A 227 -7.20 -17.39 7.06
CA LYS A 227 -8.31 -17.08 6.16
C LYS A 227 -8.48 -15.57 6.05
N TRP A 228 -9.26 -15.08 5.09
CA TRP A 228 -9.78 -13.71 5.15
C TRP A 228 -10.66 -13.53 6.39
N THR A 229 -10.65 -12.35 7.02
CA THR A 229 -11.57 -12.08 8.14
C THR A 229 -13.02 -11.95 7.67
N ALA A 230 -13.95 -12.26 8.59
CA ALA A 230 -15.36 -11.92 8.44
C ALA A 230 -15.55 -10.42 8.16
N ARG A 231 -14.81 -9.55 8.88
CA ARG A 231 -14.86 -8.09 8.67
C ARG A 231 -14.58 -7.68 7.22
N PHE A 232 -13.53 -8.24 6.62
CA PHE A 232 -13.15 -7.93 5.24
C PHE A 232 -14.15 -8.50 4.23
N ILE A 233 -14.49 -9.78 4.34
CA ILE A 233 -15.42 -10.43 3.41
C ILE A 233 -16.83 -9.85 3.52
N ASP A 234 -17.33 -9.58 4.73
CA ASP A 234 -18.67 -9.02 4.93
C ASP A 234 -18.74 -7.59 4.40
N HIS A 235 -17.69 -6.78 4.56
CA HIS A 235 -17.65 -5.45 3.94
C HIS A 235 -17.82 -5.53 2.43
N LEU A 236 -17.03 -6.38 1.75
CA LEU A 236 -17.11 -6.55 0.30
C LEU A 236 -18.48 -7.12 -0.13
N LYS A 237 -19.06 -8.05 0.62
CA LYS A 237 -20.40 -8.59 0.32
C LYS A 237 -21.51 -7.57 0.51
N ASN A 238 -21.50 -6.85 1.63
CA ASN A 238 -22.54 -5.89 1.99
C ASN A 238 -22.57 -4.68 1.06
N THR A 239 -21.41 -4.33 0.49
CA THR A 239 -21.27 -3.26 -0.50
C THR A 239 -21.36 -3.75 -1.95
N GLN A 240 -21.63 -5.05 -2.17
CA GLN A 240 -21.65 -5.68 -3.50
C GLN A 240 -20.38 -5.38 -4.32
N ASP A 241 -19.23 -5.42 -3.66
CA ASP A 241 -17.95 -4.98 -4.20
C ASP A 241 -17.46 -5.92 -5.31
N PRO A 242 -17.21 -5.42 -6.54
CA PRO A 242 -16.72 -6.25 -7.64
C PRO A 242 -15.29 -6.77 -7.42
N ARG A 243 -14.57 -6.30 -6.40
CA ARG A 243 -13.26 -6.83 -6.00
C ARG A 243 -13.37 -8.18 -5.28
N LEU A 244 -14.52 -8.53 -4.69
CA LEU A 244 -14.69 -9.80 -3.98
C LEU A 244 -14.29 -11.05 -4.80
N PRO A 245 -14.82 -11.27 -6.03
CA PRO A 245 -14.42 -12.41 -6.85
C PRO A 245 -12.97 -12.32 -7.38
N VAL A 246 -12.33 -11.15 -7.27
CA VAL A 246 -10.93 -10.93 -7.67
C VAL A 246 -9.98 -11.41 -6.57
N VAL A 247 -10.25 -11.03 -5.31
CA VAL A 247 -9.32 -11.22 -4.19
C VAL A 247 -9.59 -12.47 -3.36
N SER A 248 -10.76 -13.09 -3.50
CA SER A 248 -11.23 -14.14 -2.60
C SER A 248 -11.61 -15.43 -3.31
N VAL A 249 -11.28 -16.56 -2.70
CA VAL A 249 -11.66 -17.92 -3.13
C VAL A 249 -12.13 -18.75 -1.95
N VAL A 250 -13.09 -19.66 -2.18
CA VAL A 250 -13.39 -20.79 -1.29
C VAL A 250 -13.06 -22.08 -2.04
N TRP A 251 -12.33 -22.99 -1.40
CA TRP A 251 -11.99 -24.30 -1.96
C TRP A 251 -13.09 -25.30 -1.65
N VAL A 252 -13.84 -25.71 -2.68
CA VAL A 252 -14.95 -26.66 -2.53
C VAL A 252 -14.45 -28.08 -2.82
N PRO A 253 -14.62 -29.06 -1.91
CA PRO A 253 -14.24 -30.44 -2.16
C PRO A 253 -14.88 -30.99 -3.45
N ALA A 254 -14.06 -31.57 -4.32
CA ALA A 254 -14.48 -32.15 -5.60
C ALA A 254 -14.37 -33.69 -5.62
N GLY A 255 -14.09 -34.30 -4.45
CA GLY A 255 -13.91 -35.74 -4.27
C GLY A 255 -12.45 -36.12 -4.06
N GLY A 256 -12.20 -37.17 -3.26
CA GLY A 256 -10.84 -37.54 -2.84
C GLY A 256 -10.13 -36.38 -2.14
N SER A 257 -8.88 -36.11 -2.52
CA SER A 257 -8.08 -34.97 -2.04
C SER A 257 -8.10 -33.76 -2.99
N SER A 258 -9.13 -33.65 -3.85
CA SER A 258 -9.23 -32.57 -4.83
C SER A 258 -10.22 -31.49 -4.43
N TYR A 259 -9.95 -30.24 -4.81
CA TYR A 259 -10.83 -29.10 -4.58
C TYR A 259 -10.96 -28.25 -5.84
N THR A 260 -12.10 -27.57 -5.95
CA THR A 260 -12.40 -26.61 -7.00
C THR A 260 -12.44 -25.21 -6.41
N ALA A 261 -11.76 -24.26 -7.07
CA ALA A 261 -11.83 -22.85 -6.72
C ALA A 261 -13.24 -22.30 -6.98
N ASN A 262 -13.86 -21.68 -5.99
CA ASN A 262 -15.13 -20.97 -6.13
C ASN A 262 -15.00 -19.51 -5.69
N ASN A 263 -15.19 -18.59 -6.62
CA ASN A 263 -15.15 -17.15 -6.40
C ASN A 263 -16.55 -16.49 -6.46
N THR A 264 -17.61 -17.28 -6.40
CA THR A 264 -18.99 -16.76 -6.39
C THR A 264 -19.21 -15.96 -5.10
N PRO A 265 -19.70 -14.70 -5.18
CA PRO A 265 -19.92 -13.86 -3.99
C PRO A 265 -20.76 -14.52 -2.89
N ALA A 266 -21.79 -15.27 -3.26
CA ALA A 266 -22.69 -15.94 -2.31
C ALA A 266 -21.99 -17.02 -1.46
N THR A 267 -20.92 -17.64 -1.98
CA THR A 267 -20.19 -18.69 -1.26
C THR A 267 -19.07 -18.14 -0.39
N GLN A 268 -18.67 -16.88 -0.56
CA GLN A 268 -17.58 -16.30 0.22
C GLN A 268 -18.02 -16.05 1.67
N ARG A 269 -17.15 -16.40 2.62
CA ARG A 269 -17.38 -16.20 4.05
C ARG A 269 -16.04 -16.01 4.74
N GLY A 270 -15.87 -14.91 5.46
CA GLY A 270 -14.65 -14.69 6.23
C GLY A 270 -14.69 -15.39 7.58
N MET A 271 -13.51 -15.68 8.14
CA MET A 271 -13.36 -16.27 9.46
C MET A 271 -13.40 -15.19 10.55
N MET A 272 -14.11 -15.45 11.65
CA MET A 272 -14.12 -14.54 12.80
C MET A 272 -12.74 -14.53 13.46
N GLN A 273 -12.27 -13.33 13.79
CA GLN A 273 -11.02 -13.20 14.54
C GLN A 273 -11.15 -13.69 15.97
N GLY A 274 -10.06 -14.24 16.50
CA GLY A 274 -9.99 -14.73 17.88
C GLY A 274 -10.24 -16.22 18.05
N ALA A 275 -10.21 -17.02 16.98
CA ALA A 275 -10.22 -18.48 17.03
C ALA A 275 -8.90 -19.09 17.57
N VAL A 276 -8.26 -18.44 18.54
CA VAL A 276 -6.90 -18.72 19.02
C VAL A 276 -6.79 -20.17 19.50
N ASN A 277 -5.87 -20.92 18.90
CA ASN A 277 -5.52 -22.31 19.15
C ASN A 277 -6.69 -23.30 18.99
N THR A 278 -7.78 -22.88 18.34
CA THR A 278 -9.00 -23.67 18.20
C THR A 278 -9.45 -23.65 16.75
N ARG A 279 -9.12 -24.72 16.00
CA ARG A 279 -9.57 -24.87 14.60
C ARG A 279 -11.11 -24.90 14.57
N PRO A 280 -11.78 -23.94 13.89
CA PRO A 280 -13.22 -24.01 13.71
C PRO A 280 -13.64 -25.30 13.00
N SER A 281 -14.77 -25.88 13.38
CA SER A 281 -15.27 -27.13 12.77
C SER A 281 -15.62 -26.98 11.29
N ASP A 282 -15.91 -25.75 10.86
CA ASP A 282 -16.26 -25.37 9.49
C ASP A 282 -15.13 -24.61 8.77
N PHE A 283 -13.89 -24.79 9.21
CA PHE A 283 -12.71 -24.06 8.73
C PHE A 283 -12.57 -24.01 7.20
N ASP A 284 -12.86 -25.12 6.52
CA ASP A 284 -12.67 -25.25 5.07
C ASP A 284 -13.70 -24.45 4.26
N THR A 285 -14.76 -23.95 4.90
CA THR A 285 -15.79 -23.11 4.27
C THR A 285 -15.41 -21.63 4.22
N TYR A 286 -14.35 -21.22 4.94
CA TYR A 286 -13.91 -19.83 4.94
C TYR A 286 -13.04 -19.49 3.74
N SER A 287 -13.19 -18.26 3.29
CA SER A 287 -12.49 -17.66 2.16
C SER A 287 -11.00 -17.47 2.42
N GLU A 288 -10.20 -17.68 1.39
CA GLU A 288 -8.77 -17.47 1.31
C GLU A 288 -8.42 -16.44 0.23
N PRO A 289 -7.21 -15.87 0.25
CA PRO A 289 -6.68 -15.12 -0.88
C PRO A 289 -6.78 -15.92 -2.18
N SER A 290 -7.25 -15.26 -3.23
CA SER A 290 -7.36 -15.88 -4.55
C SER A 290 -6.00 -16.29 -5.10
N LEU A 291 -6.03 -17.21 -6.07
CA LEU A 291 -4.82 -17.57 -6.82
C LEU A 291 -4.19 -16.38 -7.54
N LEU A 292 -5.00 -15.39 -7.95
CA LEU A 292 -4.53 -14.14 -8.54
C LEU A 292 -3.76 -13.31 -7.51
N TYR A 293 -4.29 -13.19 -6.29
CA TYR A 293 -3.63 -12.44 -5.22
C TYR A 293 -2.34 -13.11 -4.74
N LEU A 294 -2.32 -14.44 -4.73
CA LEU A 294 -1.16 -15.28 -4.40
C LEU A 294 -0.25 -15.59 -5.61
N ASP A 295 -0.42 -14.90 -6.75
CA ASP A 295 0.44 -15.13 -7.90
C ASP A 295 1.84 -14.52 -7.65
N ARG A 296 2.90 -15.31 -7.83
CA ARG A 296 4.29 -14.86 -7.62
C ARG A 296 4.73 -13.77 -8.61
N ALA A 297 4.00 -13.55 -9.70
CA ALA A 297 4.17 -12.45 -10.63
C ALA A 297 3.27 -11.23 -10.32
N ALA A 298 2.43 -11.29 -9.28
CA ALA A 298 1.63 -10.15 -8.83
C ALA A 298 2.52 -8.92 -8.61
N PRO A 299 2.09 -7.72 -9.04
CA PRO A 299 2.84 -6.50 -8.81
C PRO A 299 2.87 -6.12 -7.33
N ILE A 300 3.81 -5.27 -6.95
CA ILE A 300 3.71 -4.47 -5.72
C ILE A 300 3.47 -3.03 -6.14
N ILE A 301 2.31 -2.49 -5.81
CA ILE A 301 2.02 -1.06 -5.97
C ILE A 301 2.62 -0.34 -4.77
N THR A 302 3.37 0.72 -5.03
CA THR A 302 3.97 1.58 -3.99
C THR A 302 3.14 2.83 -3.77
N MET A 303 2.55 3.38 -4.83
CA MET A 303 1.69 4.57 -4.79
C MET A 303 0.96 4.70 -6.12
N GLY A 304 -0.25 5.23 -6.10
CA GLY A 304 -1.02 5.39 -7.32
C GLY A 304 -2.18 6.37 -7.22
N PRO A 305 -2.94 6.54 -8.31
CA PRO A 305 -4.05 7.49 -8.35
C PRO A 305 -5.17 7.18 -7.36
N ALA A 306 -5.38 5.90 -6.98
CA ALA A 306 -6.40 5.52 -6.01
C ALA A 306 -6.19 6.26 -4.67
N GLU A 307 -5.00 6.14 -4.11
CA GLU A 307 -4.58 6.85 -2.91
C GLU A 307 -4.65 8.36 -3.08
N ALA A 308 -4.05 8.89 -4.16
CA ALA A 308 -4.02 10.33 -4.42
C ALA A 308 -5.43 10.94 -4.42
N TYR A 309 -6.38 10.30 -5.12
CA TYR A 309 -7.76 10.76 -5.19
C TYR A 309 -8.50 10.62 -3.87
N LEU A 310 -8.27 9.57 -3.09
CA LEU A 310 -8.91 9.40 -1.79
C LEU A 310 -8.39 10.44 -0.78
N ILE A 311 -7.11 10.78 -0.80
CA ILE A 311 -6.56 11.87 0.01
C ILE A 311 -7.10 13.24 -0.45
N ILE A 312 -7.22 13.46 -1.77
CA ILE A 312 -7.88 14.66 -2.30
C ILE A 312 -9.35 14.73 -1.86
N ALA A 313 -10.06 13.60 -1.81
CA ALA A 313 -11.45 13.55 -1.35
C ALA A 313 -11.57 13.99 0.11
N GLU A 314 -10.65 13.54 0.96
CA GLU A 314 -10.59 13.96 2.36
C GLU A 314 -10.26 15.46 2.47
N ALA A 315 -9.27 15.94 1.74
CA ALA A 315 -8.91 17.36 1.72
C ALA A 315 -10.10 18.24 1.30
N ALA A 316 -10.83 17.82 0.26
CA ALA A 316 -12.03 18.52 -0.20
C ALA A 316 -13.16 18.48 0.84
N ALA A 317 -13.36 17.35 1.53
CA ALA A 317 -14.35 17.22 2.62
C ALA A 317 -14.04 18.15 3.79
N ARG A 318 -12.74 18.34 4.09
CA ARG A 318 -12.23 19.31 5.08
C ARG A 318 -12.29 20.77 4.59
N GLY A 319 -12.74 21.03 3.37
CA GLY A 319 -12.86 22.38 2.80
C GLY A 319 -11.53 22.98 2.34
N TRP A 320 -10.52 22.16 2.03
CA TRP A 320 -9.25 22.62 1.50
C TRP A 320 -9.31 22.79 -0.03
N ASN A 321 -8.48 23.68 -0.57
CA ASN A 321 -8.49 24.06 -1.97
C ASN A 321 -7.73 23.06 -2.83
N VAL A 322 -8.42 21.99 -3.25
CA VAL A 322 -7.83 20.89 -4.03
C VAL A 322 -8.42 20.73 -5.43
N GLY A 323 -9.12 21.75 -5.92
CA GLY A 323 -9.54 21.85 -7.33
C GLY A 323 -10.67 20.92 -7.77
N THR A 324 -11.28 20.17 -6.86
CA THR A 324 -12.42 19.29 -7.14
C THR A 324 -13.29 19.12 -5.89
N THR A 325 -14.46 18.50 -6.04
CA THR A 325 -15.35 18.17 -4.91
C THR A 325 -14.95 16.84 -4.27
N ALA A 326 -15.28 16.67 -2.98
CA ALA A 326 -15.00 15.42 -2.25
C ALA A 326 -15.64 14.20 -2.94
N LYS A 327 -16.89 14.33 -3.41
CA LYS A 327 -17.57 13.27 -4.16
C LYS A 327 -16.84 12.90 -5.46
N ALA A 328 -16.46 13.89 -6.27
CA ALA A 328 -15.82 13.62 -7.55
C ALA A 328 -14.43 12.98 -7.36
N ALA A 329 -13.67 13.44 -6.36
CA ALA A 329 -12.42 12.82 -5.98
C ALA A 329 -12.60 11.39 -5.47
N TYR A 330 -13.58 11.15 -4.59
CA TYR A 330 -13.91 9.81 -4.09
C TYR A 330 -14.27 8.85 -5.24
N ASP A 331 -15.17 9.25 -6.13
CA ASP A 331 -15.59 8.43 -7.27
C ASP A 331 -14.39 8.08 -8.17
N ASN A 332 -13.48 9.03 -8.41
CA ASN A 332 -12.24 8.80 -9.16
C ASN A 332 -11.27 7.86 -8.43
N GLY A 333 -11.18 7.97 -7.09
CA GLY A 333 -10.39 7.07 -6.26
C GLY A 333 -10.87 5.63 -6.35
N VAL A 334 -12.18 5.41 -6.24
CA VAL A 334 -12.79 4.07 -6.41
C VAL A 334 -12.54 3.51 -7.81
N ARG A 335 -12.69 4.33 -8.85
CA ARG A 335 -12.41 3.92 -10.24
C ARG A 335 -10.94 3.53 -10.43
N ALA A 336 -10.02 4.33 -9.93
CA ALA A 336 -8.59 4.02 -10.00
C ALA A 336 -8.25 2.75 -9.22
N ALA A 337 -8.81 2.59 -8.02
CA ALA A 337 -8.60 1.42 -7.16
C ALA A 337 -9.09 0.12 -7.80
N MET A 338 -10.23 0.14 -8.50
CA MET A 338 -10.73 -1.03 -9.21
C MET A 338 -9.96 -1.29 -10.50
N ALA A 339 -9.55 -0.24 -11.22
CA ALA A 339 -8.77 -0.37 -12.45
C ALA A 339 -7.38 -0.98 -12.21
N GLN A 340 -6.72 -0.67 -11.08
CA GLN A 340 -5.35 -1.13 -10.79
C GLN A 340 -5.22 -2.67 -10.77
N TRP A 341 -6.30 -3.40 -10.47
CA TRP A 341 -6.32 -4.87 -10.47
C TRP A 341 -5.99 -5.47 -11.85
N ALA A 342 -6.15 -4.71 -12.94
CA ALA A 342 -5.71 -5.13 -14.26
C ALA A 342 -4.19 -5.34 -14.39
N LEU A 343 -3.39 -4.90 -13.41
CA LEU A 343 -1.96 -5.17 -13.34
C LEU A 343 -1.63 -6.61 -12.90
N TRP A 344 -2.58 -7.33 -12.29
CA TRP A 344 -2.38 -8.71 -11.84
C TRP A 344 -2.58 -9.73 -12.97
N PRO A 345 -1.88 -10.88 -12.93
CA PRO A 345 -2.13 -11.98 -13.85
C PRO A 345 -3.55 -12.52 -13.75
N THR A 346 -4.14 -12.93 -14.87
CA THR A 346 -5.41 -13.68 -14.88
C THR A 346 -5.13 -15.14 -14.53
N VAL A 347 -5.79 -15.66 -13.50
CA VAL A 347 -5.68 -17.05 -13.06
C VAL A 347 -7.07 -17.58 -12.79
N ALA A 348 -7.59 -18.43 -13.70
CA ALA A 348 -8.97 -18.91 -13.63
C ALA A 348 -9.28 -19.56 -12.27
N PRO A 349 -10.46 -19.28 -11.66
CA PRO A 349 -11.58 -18.49 -12.19
C PRO A 349 -11.47 -16.96 -11.96
N HIS A 350 -10.33 -16.46 -11.48
CA HIS A 350 -10.12 -15.06 -11.11
C HIS A 350 -9.55 -14.22 -12.27
N SER A 351 -10.02 -12.98 -12.37
CA SER A 351 -9.49 -11.97 -13.27
C SER A 351 -9.42 -10.63 -12.54
N GLY A 352 -8.35 -9.87 -12.75
CA GLY A 352 -8.21 -8.51 -12.25
C GLY A 352 -8.99 -7.47 -13.06
N THR A 353 -9.61 -7.86 -14.17
CA THR A 353 -10.41 -6.95 -15.00
C THR A 353 -11.77 -6.69 -14.34
N ILE A 354 -11.95 -5.49 -13.80
CA ILE A 354 -13.24 -4.96 -13.34
C ILE A 354 -13.73 -3.94 -14.37
N THR A 355 -14.90 -4.18 -14.95
CA THR A 355 -15.46 -3.35 -16.02
C THR A 355 -16.00 -2.02 -15.48
N THR A 356 -16.00 -0.97 -16.32
CA THR A 356 -16.59 0.33 -15.96
C THR A 356 -18.02 0.20 -15.47
N ALA A 357 -18.84 -0.67 -16.09
CA ALA A 357 -20.22 -0.92 -15.67
C ALA A 357 -20.32 -1.50 -14.25
N GLN A 358 -19.39 -2.40 -13.85
CA GLN A 358 -19.34 -2.92 -12.48
C GLN A 358 -18.94 -1.83 -11.48
N VAL A 359 -17.98 -0.98 -11.83
CA VAL A 359 -17.60 0.17 -10.99
C VAL A 359 -18.75 1.16 -10.85
N ASP A 360 -19.46 1.46 -11.94
CA ASP A 360 -20.62 2.35 -11.93
C ASP A 360 -21.74 1.81 -11.05
N ALA A 361 -22.04 0.51 -11.16
CA ALA A 361 -23.02 -0.16 -10.31
C ALA A 361 -22.63 -0.09 -8.84
N TYR A 362 -21.35 -0.31 -8.53
CA TYR A 362 -20.83 -0.20 -7.17
C TYR A 362 -20.99 1.22 -6.60
N LEU A 363 -20.60 2.25 -7.35
CA LEU A 363 -20.73 3.65 -6.93
C LEU A 363 -22.19 4.09 -6.80
N ALA A 364 -23.08 3.54 -7.62
CA ALA A 364 -24.52 3.78 -7.51
C ALA A 364 -25.13 3.14 -6.25
N ALA A 365 -24.69 1.93 -5.90
CA ALA A 365 -25.14 1.22 -4.70
C ALA A 365 -24.54 1.78 -3.41
N ASN A 366 -23.34 2.37 -3.48
CA ASN A 366 -22.59 2.90 -2.34
C ASN A 366 -22.21 4.39 -2.57
N PRO A 367 -23.20 5.30 -2.68
CA PRO A 367 -22.93 6.68 -3.02
C PRO A 367 -22.21 7.41 -1.88
N TYR A 368 -21.22 8.24 -2.24
CA TYR A 368 -20.55 9.10 -1.28
C TYR A 368 -21.54 10.00 -0.51
N PRO A 369 -21.49 10.05 0.84
CA PRO A 369 -22.48 10.72 1.67
C PRO A 369 -22.30 12.25 1.69
N THR A 370 -22.60 12.91 0.57
CA THR A 370 -22.38 14.36 0.37
C THR A 370 -23.12 15.23 1.39
N ALA A 371 -24.29 14.78 1.86
CA ALA A 371 -25.09 15.46 2.89
C ALA A 371 -24.76 15.01 4.34
N GLY A 372 -23.82 14.07 4.50
CA GLY A 372 -23.39 13.57 5.81
C GLY A 372 -22.50 14.57 6.54
N THR A 373 -22.32 14.34 7.85
CA THR A 373 -21.33 15.08 8.65
C THR A 373 -19.92 14.84 8.11
N LEU A 374 -18.97 15.72 8.45
CA LEU A 374 -17.57 15.49 8.10
C LEU A 374 -17.08 14.10 8.58
N ALA A 375 -17.43 13.69 9.80
CA ALA A 375 -17.06 12.37 10.30
C ALA A 375 -17.59 11.22 9.44
N GLN A 376 -18.84 11.30 8.98
CA GLN A 376 -19.43 10.28 8.07
C GLN A 376 -18.74 10.28 6.69
N GLN A 377 -18.42 11.46 6.17
CA GLN A 377 -17.68 11.61 4.91
C GLN A 377 -16.27 11.01 5.01
N LEU A 378 -15.55 11.30 6.10
CA LEU A 378 -14.22 10.76 6.38
C LEU A 378 -14.25 9.25 6.61
N GLU A 379 -15.25 8.72 7.32
CA GLU A 379 -15.42 7.27 7.49
C GLU A 379 -15.57 6.56 6.15
N PHE A 380 -16.36 7.14 5.23
CA PHE A 380 -16.54 6.59 3.88
C PHE A 380 -15.23 6.57 3.07
N ILE A 381 -14.44 7.64 3.16
CA ILE A 381 -13.14 7.75 2.48
C ILE A 381 -12.13 6.78 3.09
N ALA A 382 -11.98 6.77 4.42
CA ALA A 382 -11.05 5.90 5.13
C ALA A 382 -11.37 4.42 4.92
N THR A 383 -12.66 4.07 4.91
CA THR A 383 -13.10 2.70 4.58
C THR A 383 -12.71 2.33 3.16
N GLN A 384 -12.84 3.25 2.20
CA GLN A 384 -12.35 2.96 0.86
C GLN A 384 -10.84 2.90 0.76
N HIS A 385 -10.12 3.72 1.52
CA HIS A 385 -8.66 3.67 1.58
C HIS A 385 -8.20 2.28 2.00
N TRP A 386 -8.77 1.76 3.09
CA TRP A 386 -8.53 0.40 3.59
C TRP A 386 -8.75 -0.68 2.51
N VAL A 387 -9.86 -0.67 1.78
CA VAL A 387 -10.08 -1.70 0.74
C VAL A 387 -9.21 -1.48 -0.50
N SER A 388 -9.00 -0.23 -0.88
CA SER A 388 -8.31 0.13 -2.13
C SER A 388 -6.81 -0.08 -2.08
N LEU A 389 -6.22 0.00 -0.88
CA LEU A 389 -4.79 -0.22 -0.65
C LEU A 389 -4.48 -1.61 -0.11
N LEU A 390 -5.41 -2.58 -0.27
CA LEU A 390 -5.15 -3.97 0.10
C LEU A 390 -3.80 -4.45 -0.46
N GLY A 391 -2.88 -4.74 0.45
CA GLY A 391 -1.54 -5.23 0.17
C GLY A 391 -0.43 -4.19 0.10
N ASP A 392 -0.74 -2.92 0.29
CA ASP A 392 0.17 -1.93 0.85
C ASP A 392 -0.14 -1.78 2.34
N ASP A 393 0.09 -2.83 3.14
CA ASP A 393 -0.37 -2.89 4.54
C ASP A 393 0.32 -1.84 5.45
N TYR A 394 1.33 -1.13 4.92
CA TYR A 394 1.98 -0.02 5.61
C TYR A 394 1.12 1.26 5.62
N GLU A 395 0.34 1.47 4.57
CA GLU A 395 -0.50 2.65 4.34
C GLU A 395 -1.98 2.35 4.59
#